data_AF-A0A7K3YZD7-F1
#
_entry.id   AF-A0A7K3YZD7-F1
#
_cell.length_a   1.000
_cell.length_b   1.000
_cell.length_c   1.000
_cell.angle_alpha   90.00
_cell.angle_beta   90.00
_cell.angle_gamma   90.00
#
_symmetry.space_group_name_H-M   'P 1'
#
loop_
_entity.id
_entity.type
_entity.pdbx_description
1 polymer ?
#
loop_
_entity_poly.entity_id
_entity_poly.type
_entity_poly.pdbx_seq_one_letter_code
_entity_poly.pdbx_strand_id
1 'polypeptide(L)'
;MFCQKCGKSNPDHARFCENCGAPLQQVPPQVYQQPAPAYPQQPVYQQPVYQQPVYPQAQQFIPRGAIRSPGIAGVLSFVCCGLGQLYNGET
;
A
#
# COMPACT_ATOMS: atom_id res chain seq x y z
N MET A 1 -20.41 -20.54 58.80
CA MET A 1 -20.52 -19.53 57.72
C MET A 1 -21.79 -19.68 56.88
N PHE A 2 -22.28 -18.61 56.26
CA PHE A 2 -23.45 -18.65 55.36
C PHE A 2 -23.05 -18.76 53.89
N CYS A 3 -23.75 -19.60 53.13
CA CYS A 3 -23.52 -19.73 51.69
C CYS A 3 -23.99 -18.49 50.94
N GLN A 4 -23.08 -17.81 50.22
CA GLN A 4 -23.43 -16.64 49.40
C GLN A 4 -24.33 -16.96 48.20
N LYS A 5 -24.46 -18.24 47.82
CA LYS A 5 -25.31 -18.68 46.70
C LYS A 5 -26.75 -19.00 47.12
N CYS A 6 -26.98 -19.60 48.29
CA CYS A 6 -28.32 -20.06 48.70
C CYS A 6 -28.73 -19.68 50.13
N GLY A 7 -27.88 -18.98 50.89
CA GLY A 7 -28.19 -18.50 52.24
C GLY A 7 -28.15 -19.56 53.36
N LYS A 8 -27.90 -20.85 53.06
CA LYS A 8 -27.82 -21.90 54.09
C LYS A 8 -26.63 -21.65 55.04
N SER A 9 -26.85 -21.83 56.34
CA SER A 9 -25.77 -21.92 57.34
C SER A 9 -25.04 -23.25 57.21
N ASN A 10 -23.71 -23.20 57.10
CA ASN A 10 -22.80 -24.34 56.97
C ASN A 10 -21.69 -24.24 58.04
N PRO A 11 -21.09 -25.36 58.46
CA PRO A 11 -19.98 -25.33 59.42
C PRO A 11 -18.75 -24.58 58.87
N ASP A 12 -17.93 -24.00 59.74
CA ASP A 12 -16.85 -23.09 59.33
C ASP A 12 -15.71 -23.77 58.57
N HIS A 13 -15.59 -25.09 58.67
CA HIS A 13 -14.62 -25.90 57.94
C HIS A 13 -15.18 -26.52 56.65
N ALA A 14 -16.45 -26.28 56.29
CA ALA A 14 -17.05 -26.81 55.07
C ALA A 14 -16.41 -26.17 53.83
N ARG A 15 -15.91 -26.99 52.89
CA ARG A 15 -15.34 -26.48 51.63
C ARG A 15 -16.43 -26.12 50.61
N PHE A 16 -17.57 -26.82 50.67
CA PHE A 16 -18.72 -26.65 49.79
C PHE A 16 -20.02 -26.57 50.61
N CYS A 17 -21.04 -25.92 50.06
CA CYS A 17 -22.35 -25.82 50.67
C CYS A 17 -23.09 -27.16 50.63
N GLU A 18 -23.57 -27.63 51.77
CA GLU A 18 -24.28 -28.91 51.89
C GLU A 18 -25.66 -28.91 51.19
N ASN A 19 -26.22 -27.72 50.92
CA ASN A 19 -27.52 -27.57 50.28
C ASN A 19 -27.44 -27.38 48.76
N CYS A 20 -26.45 -26.63 48.26
CA CYS A 20 -26.36 -26.28 46.84
C CYS A 20 -25.02 -26.60 46.15
N GLY A 21 -24.05 -27.17 46.88
CA GLY A 21 -22.75 -27.58 46.35
C GLY A 21 -21.77 -26.43 46.06
N ALA A 22 -22.17 -25.16 46.21
CA ALA A 22 -21.30 -24.03 45.93
C ALA A 22 -20.07 -23.98 46.85
N PRO A 23 -18.86 -23.64 46.35
CA PRO A 23 -17.69 -23.49 47.19
C PRO A 23 -17.89 -22.33 48.18
N LEU A 24 -17.57 -22.58 49.45
CA LEU A 24 -17.73 -21.58 50.52
C LEU A 24 -16.47 -20.75 50.73
N GLN A 25 -15.32 -21.24 50.26
CA GLN A 25 -14.09 -20.47 50.13
C GLN A 25 -13.92 -20.06 48.67
N GLN A 26 -13.89 -18.74 48.44
CA GLN A 26 -13.46 -18.20 47.15
C GLN A 26 -11.95 -18.41 47.07
N VAL A 27 -11.50 -19.40 46.29
CA VAL A 27 -10.10 -19.43 45.85
C VAL A 27 -9.94 -18.20 44.96
N PRO A 28 -9.07 -17.22 45.31
CA PRO A 28 -8.86 -16.08 44.44
C PRO A 28 -8.48 -16.61 43.06
N PRO A 29 -9.07 -16.08 41.97
CA PRO A 29 -8.75 -16.54 40.63
C PRO A 29 -7.24 -16.44 40.47
N GLN A 30 -6.59 -17.60 40.44
CA GLN A 30 -5.18 -17.69 40.10
C GLN A 30 -5.12 -17.24 38.64
N VAL A 31 -4.69 -16.01 38.42
CA VAL A 31 -4.36 -15.53 37.09
C VAL A 31 -3.13 -16.33 36.69
N TYR A 32 -3.35 -17.44 35.98
CA TYR A 32 -2.27 -18.21 35.40
C TYR A 32 -1.58 -17.32 34.36
N GLN A 33 -0.51 -16.64 34.75
CA GLN A 33 0.41 -16.00 33.83
C GLN A 33 1.23 -17.10 33.17
N GLN A 34 0.69 -17.66 32.10
CA GLN A 34 1.45 -18.54 31.23
C GLN A 34 2.50 -17.69 30.50
N PRO A 35 3.81 -17.96 30.66
CA PRO A 35 4.85 -17.26 29.91
C PRO A 35 4.59 -17.47 28.42
N ALA A 36 4.58 -16.38 27.66
CA ALA A 36 4.46 -16.47 26.21
C ALA A 36 5.63 -17.30 25.65
N PRO A 37 5.39 -18.24 24.71
CA PRO A 37 6.48 -18.99 24.10
C PRO A 37 7.39 -18.05 23.31
N ALA A 38 8.69 -18.06 23.59
CA ALA A 38 9.69 -17.36 22.80
C ALA A 38 9.95 -18.16 21.51
N TYR A 39 9.28 -17.79 20.43
CA TYR A 39 9.56 -18.38 19.12
C TYR A 39 10.87 -17.81 18.55
N PRO A 40 11.75 -18.64 17.96
CA PRO A 40 12.91 -18.14 17.22
C PRO A 40 12.44 -17.26 16.05
N GLN A 41 13.07 -16.10 15.91
CA GLN A 41 12.83 -15.19 14.79
C GLN A 41 13.14 -15.93 13.48
N GLN A 42 12.17 -16.00 12.57
CA GLN A 42 12.39 -16.62 11.27
C GLN A 42 13.41 -15.80 10.45
N PRO A 43 14.31 -16.46 9.70
CA PRO A 43 15.24 -15.74 8.83
C PRO A 43 14.47 -15.00 7.73
N VAL A 44 14.74 -13.70 7.59
CA VAL A 44 14.19 -12.88 6.51
C VAL A 44 14.94 -13.21 5.23
N TYR A 45 14.28 -13.91 4.31
CA TYR A 45 14.83 -14.19 2.99
C TYR A 45 14.82 -12.93 2.14
N GLN A 46 16.01 -12.41 1.82
CA GLN A 46 16.19 -11.34 0.87
C GLN A 46 16.13 -11.93 -0.55
N GLN A 47 15.13 -11.56 -1.34
CA GLN A 47 15.10 -11.92 -2.75
C GLN A 47 16.10 -11.05 -3.53
N PRO A 48 16.89 -11.63 -4.44
CA PRO A 48 17.77 -10.86 -5.32
C PRO A 48 16.94 -10.00 -6.28
N VAL A 49 17.30 -8.72 -6.40
CA VAL A 49 16.69 -7.79 -7.37
C VAL A 49 17.31 -8.07 -8.73
N TYR A 50 16.52 -8.61 -9.65
CA TYR A 50 16.94 -8.80 -11.04
C TYR A 50 16.94 -7.46 -11.79
N GLN A 51 18.12 -7.02 -12.22
CA GLN A 51 18.27 -5.87 -13.10
C GLN A 51 18.00 -6.30 -14.55
N GLN A 52 16.95 -5.77 -15.17
CA GLN A 52 16.71 -5.97 -16.60
C GLN A 52 17.67 -5.10 -17.43
N PRO A 53 18.24 -5.62 -18.52
CA PRO A 53 19.06 -4.84 -19.44
C PRO A 53 18.18 -3.79 -20.16
N VAL A 54 18.67 -2.56 -20.22
CA VAL A 54 18.04 -1.47 -20.98
C VAL A 54 18.48 -1.57 -22.44
N TYR A 55 17.52 -1.88 -23.33
CA TYR A 55 17.79 -1.90 -24.77
C TYR A 55 17.84 -0.48 -25.34
N PRO A 56 18.87 -0.13 -26.14
CA PRO A 56 18.94 1.18 -26.79
C PRO A 56 17.82 1.31 -27.83
N GLN A 57 17.12 2.44 -27.75
CA GLN A 57 16.01 2.78 -28.64
C GLN A 57 16.62 3.26 -29.97
N ALA A 58 16.22 2.67 -31.10
CA ALA A 58 16.76 3.04 -32.40
C ALA A 58 16.47 4.53 -32.70
N GLN A 59 17.53 5.32 -32.81
CA GLN A 59 17.44 6.73 -33.20
C GLN A 59 16.99 6.81 -34.66
N GLN A 60 15.85 7.44 -34.88
CA GLN A 60 15.27 7.65 -36.20
C GLN A 60 16.25 8.52 -37.01
N PHE A 61 16.83 7.96 -38.07
CA PHE A 61 17.67 8.71 -39.01
C PHE A 61 16.78 9.58 -39.90
N ILE A 62 16.73 10.88 -39.63
CA ILE A 62 16.06 11.84 -40.51
C ILE A 62 17.05 12.21 -41.63
N PRO A 63 16.79 11.84 -42.91
CA PRO A 63 17.67 12.23 -44.00
C PRO A 63 17.68 13.76 -44.16
N ARG A 64 18.87 14.34 -44.35
CA ARG A 64 19.13 15.79 -44.47
C ARG A 64 18.34 16.51 -45.59
N GLY A 65 17.57 15.80 -46.42
CA GLY A 65 16.67 16.35 -47.43
C GLY A 65 15.24 16.63 -46.95
N ALA A 66 14.87 16.26 -45.72
CA ALA A 66 13.51 16.43 -45.19
C ALA A 66 13.30 17.74 -44.40
N ILE A 67 14.28 18.65 -44.40
CA ILE A 67 14.17 19.95 -43.71
C ILE A 67 13.41 20.93 -44.61
N ARG A 68 12.08 20.75 -44.73
CA ARG A 68 11.21 21.78 -45.30
C ARG A 68 10.80 22.71 -44.18
N SER A 69 11.30 23.94 -44.17
CA SER A 69 10.91 24.94 -43.18
C SER A 69 9.57 25.58 -43.60
N PRO A 70 8.47 25.32 -42.88
CA PRO A 70 7.16 25.86 -43.25
C PRO A 70 7.17 27.40 -43.26
N GLY A 71 8.01 28.02 -42.43
CA GLY A 71 8.21 29.48 -42.43
C GLY A 71 8.81 30.03 -43.73
N ILE A 72 9.86 29.41 -44.28
CA ILE A 72 10.46 29.89 -45.55
C ILE A 72 9.49 29.66 -46.70
N ALA A 73 8.78 28.52 -46.71
CA ALA A 73 7.76 28.26 -47.72
C ALA A 73 6.64 29.33 -47.68
N GLY A 74 6.18 29.73 -46.48
CA GLY A 74 5.18 30.77 -46.30
C GLY A 74 5.63 32.13 -46.84
N VAL A 75 6.84 32.57 -46.48
CA VAL A 75 7.39 33.86 -46.94
C VAL A 75 7.56 33.87 -48.46
N LEU A 76 8.17 32.84 -49.05
CA LEU A 76 8.36 32.77 -50.50
C LEU A 76 7.03 32.76 -51.26
N SER A 77 6.01 32.08 -50.73
CA SER A 77 4.68 32.05 -51.34
C SER A 77 4.03 33.44 -51.33
N PHE A 78 4.13 34.15 -50.20
CA PHE A 78 3.59 35.51 -50.08
C PHE A 78 4.35 36.52 -50.95
N VAL A 79 5.68 36.38 -51.06
CA VAL A 79 6.51 37.26 -51.89
C VAL A 79 6.28 36.98 -53.37
N CYS A 80 6.30 35.72 -53.81
CA CYS A 80 6.13 35.36 -55.22
C CYS A 80 4.72 35.67 -55.72
N CYS A 81 3.69 35.33 -54.95
CA CYS A 81 2.30 35.60 -55.35
C CYS A 81 1.90 37.06 -55.03
N GLY A 82 2.31 37.61 -53.90
CA GLY A 82 1.89 38.96 -53.47
C GLY A 82 2.59 40.10 -54.21
N LEU A 83 3.92 40.03 -54.42
CA LEU A 83 4.60 41.04 -55.24
C LEU A 83 4.29 40.88 -56.72
N GLY A 84 4.04 39.66 -57.20
CA GLY A 84 3.64 39.42 -58.59
C GLY A 84 2.34 40.15 -58.96
N GLN A 85 1.35 40.16 -58.06
CA GLN A 85 0.09 40.89 -58.28
C GLN A 85 0.30 42.42 -58.25
N LEU A 86 1.17 42.93 -57.37
CA LEU A 86 1.55 44.35 -57.36
C LEU A 86 2.32 44.77 -58.62
N TYR A 87 3.16 43.87 -59.17
CA TYR A 87 3.94 44.15 -60.38
C TYR A 87 3.07 44.17 -61.66
N ASN A 88 2.00 43.38 -61.69
CA ASN A 88 1.02 43.37 -62.78
C ASN A 88 0.05 44.57 -62.74
N GLY A 89 0.14 45.44 -61.71
CA GLY A 89 -0.52 46.74 -61.69
C GLY A 89 -2.02 46.71 -61.40
N GLU A 90 -2.57 45.59 -60.93
CA GLU A 90 -3.95 45.54 -60.46
C GLU A 90 -3.97 45.88 -58.96
N THR A 91 -4.14 47.16 -58.65
CA THR A 91 -4.56 47.63 -57.31
C THR A 91 -6.05 47.91 -57.33
#